data_AF-A0A1V2RCG3-F1
#
_entry.id   AF-A0A1V2RCG3-F1
#
_cell.length_a   1.000
_cell.length_b   1.000
_cell.length_c   1.000
_cell.angle_alpha   90.00
_cell.angle_beta   90.00
_cell.angle_gamma   90.00
#
_symmetry.space_group_name_H-M   'P 1'
#
loop_
_entity.id
_entity.type
_entity.pdbx_description
1 polymer ?
#
loop_
_entity_poly.entity_id
_entity_poly.type
_entity_poly.pdbx_seq_one_letter_code
_entity_poly.pdbx_strand_id
1 'polypeptide(L)' 'MGEVDFSPLTGESDPLQALRDTAQVRRLLEREEAVQVRRARNGGASWAAIAAALGVTKQAVHKKYGGRGVLGRKDD' A
#
# COMPACT_ATOMS: atom_id res chain seq x y z
N MET A 1 0.07 7.57 -17.57
CA MET A 1 -0.37 7.32 -16.19
C MET A 1 -1.86 7.59 -16.19
N GLY A 2 -2.70 6.54 -16.12
CA GLY A 2 -4.15 6.73 -16.16
C GLY A 2 -4.57 7.57 -14.97
N GLU A 3 -5.34 8.62 -15.22
CA GLU A 3 -5.96 9.40 -14.17
C GLU A 3 -6.84 8.46 -13.34
N VAL A 4 -6.60 8.42 -12.03
CA VAL A 4 -7.45 7.64 -11.14
C VAL A 4 -8.72 8.45 -10.96
N ASP A 5 -9.81 7.98 -11.58
CA ASP A 5 -11.12 8.61 -11.44
C ASP A 5 -11.65 8.39 -10.02
N PHE A 6 -11.62 9.47 -9.22
CA PHE A 6 -12.17 9.50 -7.86
C PHE A 6 -13.58 10.09 -7.81
N SER A 7 -14.17 10.47 -8.95
CA SER A 7 -15.54 11.01 -9.04
C SER A 7 -16.59 10.20 -8.27
N PRO A 8 -16.59 8.85 -8.28
CA PRO A 8 -17.54 8.08 -7.47
C PRO A 8 -17.34 8.22 -5.96
N LEU A 9 -16.14 8.58 -5.48
CA LEU A 9 -15.88 8.81 -4.06
C LEU A 9 -16.27 10.22 -3.60
N THR A 10 -16.27 11.19 -4.53
CA THR A 10 -16.57 12.60 -4.22
C THR A 10 -18.01 13.00 -4.55
N GLY A 11 -18.73 12.21 -5.35
CA GLY A 11 -20.11 12.45 -5.76
C GLY A 11 -21.18 11.75 -4.92
N GLU A 12 -20.80 10.85 -4.00
CA GLU A 12 -21.72 10.15 -3.09
C GLU A 12 -22.32 11.10 -2.06
N SER A 13 -23.64 11.05 -1.87
CA SER A 13 -24.36 11.91 -0.92
C SER A 13 -24.12 11.52 0.55
N ASP A 14 -23.57 10.32 0.81
CA ASP A 14 -23.17 9.87 2.14
C ASP A 14 -21.64 9.81 2.29
N PRO A 15 -21.03 10.78 3.01
CA PRO A 15 -19.59 10.76 3.30
C PRO A 15 -19.10 9.48 3.98
N LEU A 16 -19.95 8.78 4.74
CA LEU A 16 -19.56 7.52 5.37
C LEU A 16 -19.43 6.39 4.34
N GLN A 17 -20.29 6.37 3.31
CA GLN A 17 -20.19 5.41 2.22
C GLN A 17 -18.91 5.65 1.41
N ALA A 18 -18.63 6.90 1.02
CA ALA A 18 -17.39 7.29 0.35
C ALA A 18 -16.13 6.87 1.14
N LEU A 19 -16.14 6.99 2.47
CA LEU A 19 -15.04 6.54 3.33
C LEU A 19 -14.88 5.02 3.35
N ARG A 20 -15.98 4.25 3.31
CA ARG A 20 -15.91 2.78 3.20
C ARG A 20 -15.30 2.37 1.87
N ASP A 21 -15.70 3.01 0.78
CA ASP A 21 -15.18 2.70 -0.55
C ASP A 21 -13.70 3.09 -0.67
N THR A 22 -13.33 4.27 -0.16
CA THR A 22 -11.93 4.70 -0.04
C THR A 22 -11.11 3.69 0.78
N ALA A 23 -11.67 3.18 1.88
CA ALA A 23 -10.99 2.18 2.70
C ALA A 23 -10.78 0.86 1.96
N GLN A 24 -11.71 0.44 1.09
CA GLN A 24 -11.56 -0.76 0.26
C GLN A 24 -10.46 -0.56 -0.79
N VAL A 25 -10.44 0.59 -1.48
CA VAL A 25 -9.38 0.94 -2.43
C VAL A 25 -8.02 0.96 -1.74
N ARG A 26 -7.93 1.55 -0.53
CA ARG A 26 -6.68 1.56 0.25
C ARG A 26 -6.18 0.15 0.55
N ARG A 27 -7.06 -0.77 0.93
CA ARG A 27 -6.69 -2.18 1.19
C ARG A 27 -6.19 -2.90 -0.06
N LEU A 28 -6.79 -2.62 -1.22
CA LEU A 28 -6.32 -3.17 -2.50
C LEU A 28 -4.93 -2.63 -2.83
N LEU A 29 -4.72 -1.32 -2.69
CA LEU A 29 -3.43 -0.68 -2.92
C LEU A 29 -2.34 -1.20 -1.98
N GLU A 30 -2.65 -1.36 -0.69
CA GLU A 30 -1.71 -1.90 0.31
C GLU A 30 -1.29 -3.35 -0.02
N ARG A 31 -2.21 -4.17 -0.54
CA ARG A 31 -1.91 -5.54 -0.98
C ARG A 31 -1.01 -5.56 -2.20
N GLU A 32 -1.34 -4.77 -3.22
CA GLU A 32 -0.49 -4.66 -4.42
C GLU A 32 0.89 -4.13 -4.07
N GLU A 33 0.99 -3.09 -3.24
CA GLU A 33 2.26 -2.56 -2.76
C GLU A 33 3.10 -3.64 -2.07
N ALA A 34 2.50 -4.47 -1.21
CA ALA A 34 3.19 -5.59 -0.57
C ALA A 34 3.72 -6.63 -1.58
N VAL A 35 2.92 -6.94 -2.61
CA VAL A 35 3.34 -7.85 -3.70
C VAL A 35 4.54 -7.27 -4.45
N GLN A 36 4.50 -5.99 -4.82
CA GLN A 36 5.59 -5.34 -5.54
C GLN A 36 6.85 -5.21 -4.69
N VAL A 37 6.73 -4.87 -3.41
CA VAL A 37 7.87 -4.85 -2.47
C VAL A 37 8.52 -6.23 -2.37
N ARG A 38 7.72 -7.30 -2.26
CA ARG A 38 8.25 -8.67 -2.23
C ARG A 38 8.96 -9.04 -3.53
N ARG A 39 8.37 -8.70 -4.69
CA ARG A 39 9.00 -8.91 -6.00
C ARG A 39 10.33 -8.16 -6.12
N ALA A 40 10.37 -6.90 -5.71
CA ALA A 40 11.58 -6.09 -5.72
C ALA A 40 12.66 -6.67 -4.80
N ARG A 41 12.29 -7.10 -3.58
CA ARG A 41 13.23 -7.77 -2.66
C ARG A 41 13.77 -9.08 -3.21
N ASN A 42 12.91 -9.91 -3.80
CA ASN A 42 13.31 -11.16 -4.45
C ASN A 42 14.21 -10.92 -5.67
N GLY A 43 14.01 -9.81 -6.38
CA GLY A 43 14.87 -9.35 -7.47
C GLY A 43 16.18 -8.68 -7.02
N GLY A 44 16.49 -8.69 -5.72
CA GLY A 44 17.75 -8.15 -5.18
C GLY A 44 17.73 -6.64 -4.89
N ALA A 45 16.62 -5.94 -5.11
CA ALA A 45 16.53 -4.51 -4.81
C ALA A 45 16.74 -4.25 -3.31
N SER A 46 17.58 -3.27 -2.97
CA SER A 46 17.83 -2.91 -1.57
C SER A 46 16.60 -2.23 -0.97
N TRP A 47 16.45 -2.31 0.35
CA TRP A 47 15.39 -1.59 1.07
C TRP A 47 15.43 -0.07 0.86
N ALA A 48 16.62 0.50 0.65
CA ALA A 48 16.76 1.92 0.35
C ALA A 48 16.19 2.27 -1.03
N ALA A 49 16.45 1.42 -2.04
CA ALA A 49 15.90 1.60 -3.38
C ALA A 49 14.37 1.49 -3.39
N ILE A 50 13.82 0.52 -2.67
CA ILE A 50 12.37 0.35 -2.54
C ILE A 50 11.75 1.57 -1.81
N ALA A 51 12.38 2.03 -0.73
CA ALA A 51 11.90 3.21 0.00
C ALA A 51 11.90 4.47 -0.88
N ALA A 52 12.96 4.67 -1.68
CA ALA A 52 13.04 5.76 -2.64
C ALA A 52 11.92 5.69 -3.70
N ALA A 53 11.63 4.49 -4.23
CA ALA A 53 10.55 4.29 -5.20
C ALA A 53 9.15 4.55 -4.61
N LEU A 54 8.95 4.27 -3.32
CA LEU A 54 7.69 4.52 -2.60
C LEU A 54 7.59 5.94 -2.03
N GLY A 55 8.64 6.76 -2.13
CA GLY A 55 8.67 8.11 -1.54
C GLY A 55 8.65 8.11 -0.01
N VAL A 56 9.11 7.04 0.64
CA VAL A 56 9.15 6.90 2.11
C VAL A 56 10.56 6.70 2.62
N THR A 57 10.74 6.77 3.94
CA THR A 57 12.04 6.47 4.55
C THR A 57 12.32 4.96 4.54
N LYS A 58 13.60 4.58 4.49
CA LYS A 58 14.03 3.17 4.64
C LYS A 58 13.47 2.52 5.91
N GLN A 59 13.40 3.28 7.00
CA GLN A 59 12.86 2.79 8.28
C GLN A 59 11.35 2.52 8.17
N ALA A 60 10.59 3.39 7.48
CA ALA A 60 9.16 3.19 7.27
C ALA A 60 8.88 1.92 6.45
N VAL A 61 9.62 1.70 5.35
CA VAL A 61 9.44 0.49 4.53
C VAL A 61 9.86 -0.78 5.28
N HIS A 62 10.95 -0.73 6.05
CA HIS A 62 11.37 -1.84 6.91
C HIS A 62 10.32 -2.16 7.98
N LYS A 63 9.79 -1.13 8.65
CA LYS A 63 8.76 -1.31 9.67
C LYS A 63 7.48 -1.92 9.08
N LYS A 64 7.13 -1.56 7.85
CA LYS A 64 5.91 -2.05 7.17
C LYS A 64 6.08 -3.47 6.60
N TYR A 65 7.24 -3.80 6.01
CA TYR A 65 7.43 -5.03 5.22
C TYR A 65 8.56 -5.95 5.70
N GLY A 66 9.39 -5.54 6.65
CA GLY A 66 10.62 -6.22 7.06
C GLY A 66 10.46 -7.45 7.97
N GLY A 67 9.32 -8.15 7.93
CA GLY A 67 9.14 -9.44 8.62
C GLY A 67 8.53 -9.39 10.03
N ARG A 68 8.41 -8.20 10.65
CA ARG A 68 7.68 -8.00 11.93
C ARG A 68 6.71 -6.80 11.90
N GLY A 69 6.38 -6.35 10.70
CA GLY A 69 5.45 -5.26 10.43
C GLY A 69 4.00 -5.70 10.42
N VAL A 70 3.10 -4.72 10.62
CA VAL A 70 1.62 -4.78 10.79
C VAL A 70 0.87 -5.72 9.82
N LEU A 71 1.44 -6.11 8.68
CA LEU A 71 0.85 -7.00 7.68
C LEU A 71 1.23 -8.49 7.84
N GLY A 72 2.13 -8.82 8.77
CA GLY A 72 2.59 -10.19 9.04
C GLY A 72 1.78 -10.94 10.09
N ARG A 73 0.47 -10.71 10.20
CA ARG A 73 -0.38 -11.59 11.03
C ARG A 73 -0.45 -12.94 10.32
N LYS A 74 0.39 -13.85 10.77
CA LYS A 74 0.30 -15.28 10.51
C LYS A 74 -0.79 -15.79 11.44
N ASP A 75 -1.97 -16.08 10.90
CA ASP A 75 -2.95 -16.90 11.59
C ASP A 75 -2.34 -18.31 11.69
N ASP A 76 -2.05 -18.74 12.91
CA ASP A 76 -1.89 -20.14 13.32
C ASP A 76 -3.25 -20.61 13.85
#